data_AF-A0A4Z2CL26-F1
#
_entry.id   AF-A0A4Z2CL26-F1
#
_cell.length_a   1.000
_cell.length_b   1.000
_cell.length_c   1.000
_cell.angle_alpha   90.00
_cell.angle_beta   90.00
_cell.angle_gamma   90.00
#
_symmetry.space_group_name_H-M   'P 1'
#
loop_
_entity.id
_entity.type
_entity.pdbx_description
1 polymer ?
#
loop_
_entity_poly.entity_id
_entity_poly.type
_entity_poly.pdbx_seq_one_letter_code
_entity_poly.pdbx_strand_id
1 'polypeptide(L)'
;MEVIFRDSSNLFICLLIFRFFNALLVQTSYVPDEYWQTIEVAHKWVFGYGSLTWEWQPRIALRNPIHPLLISLVYKMIAILGVDSQWMIMKSPQILHGCFAAIADLHLYKLTYQLSGFEIAKWTLFHQVCNWFTIYCATRSLSNCIEWCLCIIGLYYYPWDAVCQTKQIIQFPISSNYDQSKWFIFIAVVCVLIRPTAFIIWFPLCLWHIWKNCIVNSLSVNNHRSLKEYQVYSRAKRFVGHFVYQIGIYLSIIVPCVVFSCILDRWTFNQWTVDQWNFIKFNFLFGGSGVYGVQPWHWYLSQGFTAMLLTQTPLVIIFIVMYFIFGPRLMRNLIIRKKTDYSKNSSNHLLSDPCGYVSLS
;
A
#
# COMPACT_ATOMS: atom_id res chain seq x y z
N MET A 1 23.80 -8.17 -13.22
CA MET A 1 22.56 -8.08 -12.42
C MET A 1 22.55 -6.91 -11.46
N GLU A 2 23.60 -6.64 -10.66
CA GLU A 2 23.58 -5.54 -9.67
C GLU A 2 23.32 -4.15 -10.26
N VAL A 3 23.79 -3.87 -11.47
CA VAL A 3 23.58 -2.58 -12.15
C VAL A 3 22.10 -2.25 -12.31
N ILE A 4 21.26 -3.25 -12.62
CA ILE A 4 19.80 -3.07 -12.80
C ILE A 4 19.14 -2.67 -11.48
N PHE A 5 19.55 -3.27 -10.36
CA PHE A 5 18.97 -2.96 -9.05
C PHE A 5 19.44 -1.61 -8.47
N ARG A 6 20.55 -1.06 -8.97
CA ARG A 6 21.06 0.25 -8.56
C ARG A 6 20.39 1.41 -9.28
N ASP A 7 19.83 1.18 -10.46
CA ASP A 7 19.09 2.20 -11.21
C ASP A 7 17.59 1.89 -11.21
N SER A 8 16.82 2.76 -10.55
CA SER A 8 15.38 2.61 -10.41
C SER A 8 14.61 2.65 -11.74
N SER A 9 15.14 3.36 -12.75
CA SER A 9 14.49 3.47 -14.06
C SER A 9 14.61 2.18 -14.85
N ASN A 10 15.83 1.62 -14.90
CA ASN A 10 16.09 0.33 -15.54
C ASN A 10 15.33 -0.80 -14.86
N LEU A 11 15.32 -0.82 -13.51
CA LEU A 11 14.53 -1.79 -12.76
C LEU A 11 13.03 -1.69 -13.08
N PHE A 12 12.49 -0.48 -13.14
CA PHE A 12 11.08 -0.26 -13.46
C PHE A 12 10.72 -0.75 -14.86
N ILE A 13 11.56 -0.49 -15.87
CA ILE A 13 11.34 -0.99 -17.23
C ILE A 13 11.33 -2.52 -17.24
N CYS A 14 12.26 -3.19 -16.55
CA CYS A 14 12.27 -4.64 -16.45
C CYS A 14 10.99 -5.18 -15.78
N LEU A 15 10.54 -4.55 -14.70
CA LEU A 15 9.30 -4.94 -14.00
C LEU A 15 8.06 -4.72 -14.87
N LEU A 16 8.01 -3.61 -15.61
CA LEU A 16 6.91 -3.30 -16.51
C LEU A 16 6.82 -4.32 -17.65
N ILE A 17 7.95 -4.65 -18.28
CA ILE A 17 8.03 -5.69 -19.31
C ILE A 17 7.58 -7.04 -18.74
N PHE A 18 8.09 -7.41 -17.56
CA PHE A 18 7.69 -8.65 -16.88
C PHE A 18 6.18 -8.70 -16.62
N ARG A 19 5.58 -7.64 -16.06
CA ARG A 19 4.14 -7.60 -15.76
C ARG A 19 3.27 -7.52 -17.01
N PHE A 20 3.77 -6.90 -18.08
CA PHE A 20 3.11 -6.92 -19.38
C PHE A 20 3.01 -8.36 -19.92
N PHE A 21 4.13 -9.09 -19.97
CA PHE A 21 4.11 -10.50 -20.38
C PHE A 21 3.26 -11.36 -19.43
N ASN A 22 3.32 -11.11 -18.12
CA ASN A 22 2.47 -11.79 -17.16
C ASN A 22 0.97 -11.60 -17.47
N ALA A 23 0.53 -10.38 -17.81
CA ALA A 23 -0.85 -10.10 -18.19
C ALA A 23 -1.27 -10.86 -19.47
N LEU A 24 -0.36 -11.04 -20.42
CA LEU A 24 -0.62 -11.82 -21.63
C LEU A 24 -0.70 -13.32 -21.35
N LEU A 25 0.14 -13.84 -20.45
CA LEU A 25 0.21 -15.25 -20.08
C LEU A 25 -1.03 -15.72 -19.29
N VAL A 26 -1.62 -14.87 -18.45
CA VAL A 26 -2.82 -15.22 -17.68
C VAL A 26 -4.03 -15.28 -18.62
N GLN A 27 -4.49 -16.50 -18.94
CA GLN A 27 -5.63 -16.74 -19.83
C GLN A 27 -6.86 -17.33 -19.10
N THR A 28 -6.71 -17.74 -17.85
CA THR A 28 -7.77 -18.38 -17.06
C THR A 28 -8.67 -17.35 -16.37
N SER A 29 -9.86 -17.75 -15.96
CA SER A 29 -10.71 -17.00 -15.03
C SER A 29 -10.42 -17.39 -13.58
N TYR A 30 -10.63 -16.48 -12.63
CA TYR A 30 -10.48 -16.78 -11.19
C TYR A 30 -11.80 -16.67 -10.43
N VAL A 31 -12.37 -15.46 -10.36
CA VAL A 31 -13.61 -15.19 -9.62
C VAL A 31 -14.56 -14.32 -10.46
N PRO A 32 -15.88 -14.45 -10.27
CA PRO A 32 -16.86 -13.63 -10.98
C PRO A 32 -16.61 -12.12 -10.87
N ASP A 33 -16.10 -11.68 -9.72
CA ASP A 33 -15.78 -10.28 -9.41
C ASP A 33 -14.80 -9.66 -10.41
N GLU A 34 -13.92 -10.46 -11.04
CA GLU A 34 -12.99 -9.99 -12.08
C GLU A 34 -13.72 -9.31 -13.25
N TYR A 35 -14.89 -9.84 -13.60
CA TYR A 35 -15.68 -9.38 -14.74
C TYR A 35 -16.85 -8.51 -14.30
N TRP A 36 -17.65 -9.00 -13.34
CA TRP A 36 -18.96 -8.43 -13.03
C TRP A 36 -18.93 -7.22 -12.10
N GLN A 37 -17.83 -7.00 -11.38
CA GLN A 37 -17.66 -5.79 -10.57
C GLN A 37 -16.91 -4.70 -11.32
N THR A 38 -16.20 -5.02 -12.40
CA THR A 38 -15.28 -4.07 -13.03
C THR A 38 -15.38 -4.02 -14.54
N ILE A 39 -14.98 -5.08 -15.25
CA ILE A 39 -14.87 -5.08 -16.72
C ILE A 39 -16.22 -4.82 -17.39
N GLU A 40 -17.26 -5.56 -17.01
CA GLU A 40 -18.59 -5.49 -17.62
C GLU A 40 -19.24 -4.12 -17.36
N VAL A 41 -19.04 -3.59 -16.15
CA VAL A 41 -19.51 -2.26 -15.74
C VAL A 41 -18.86 -1.18 -16.62
N ALA A 42 -17.54 -1.26 -16.74
CA ALA A 42 -16.76 -0.32 -17.53
C ALA A 42 -17.12 -0.37 -19.02
N HIS A 43 -17.33 -1.58 -19.53
CA HIS A 43 -17.77 -1.83 -20.90
C HIS A 43 -19.15 -1.21 -21.16
N LYS A 44 -20.14 -1.47 -20.29
CA LYS A 44 -21.49 -0.91 -20.42
C LYS A 44 -21.49 0.62 -20.40
N TRP A 45 -20.69 1.24 -19.55
CA TRP A 45 -20.59 2.71 -19.51
C TRP A 45 -20.04 3.33 -20.79
N VAL A 46 -19.15 2.62 -21.51
CA VAL A 46 -18.52 3.14 -22.72
C VAL A 46 -19.32 2.81 -23.98
N PHE A 47 -19.78 1.57 -24.12
CA PHE A 47 -20.41 1.05 -25.33
C PHE A 47 -21.95 1.05 -25.27
N GLY A 48 -22.53 1.26 -24.09
CA GLY A 48 -23.99 1.38 -23.90
C GLY A 48 -24.75 0.04 -23.83
N TYR A 49 -24.07 -1.10 -24.02
CA TYR A 49 -24.68 -2.44 -23.92
C TYR A 49 -23.94 -3.33 -22.91
N GLY A 50 -24.61 -4.38 -22.45
CA GLY A 50 -24.10 -5.27 -21.39
C GLY A 50 -24.97 -5.24 -20.12
N SER A 51 -24.56 -6.00 -19.11
CA SER A 51 -25.35 -6.24 -17.90
C SER A 51 -24.71 -5.63 -16.65
N LEU A 52 -25.52 -5.08 -15.76
CA LEU A 52 -25.06 -4.64 -14.43
C LEU A 52 -25.58 -5.61 -13.39
N THR A 53 -24.71 -5.99 -12.46
CA THR A 53 -25.13 -6.80 -11.31
C THR A 53 -25.94 -5.96 -10.31
N TRP A 54 -26.57 -6.66 -9.37
CA TRP A 54 -27.38 -6.06 -8.31
C TRP A 54 -26.60 -5.03 -7.47
N GLU A 55 -25.28 -5.19 -7.33
CA GLU A 55 -24.41 -4.29 -6.57
C GLU A 55 -24.39 -2.85 -7.12
N TRP A 56 -24.64 -2.71 -8.43
CA TRP A 56 -24.69 -1.44 -9.14
C TRP A 56 -26.09 -0.86 -9.25
N GLN A 57 -27.12 -1.54 -8.74
CA GLN A 57 -28.46 -0.99 -8.74
C GLN A 57 -28.52 0.24 -7.83
N PRO A 58 -29.16 1.35 -8.26
CA PRO A 58 -29.23 2.57 -7.45
C PRO A 58 -29.69 2.31 -6.01
N ARG A 59 -30.70 1.47 -5.81
CA ARG A 59 -31.26 1.13 -4.48
C ARG A 59 -30.24 0.55 -3.50
N ILE A 60 -29.18 -0.10 -4.00
CA ILE A 60 -28.17 -0.79 -3.19
C ILE A 60 -26.87 0.01 -3.19
N ALA A 61 -26.38 0.43 -4.36
CA ALA A 61 -25.20 1.27 -4.55
C ALA A 61 -24.03 0.83 -3.65
N LEU A 62 -23.51 -0.38 -3.89
CA LEU A 62 -22.57 -1.05 -2.98
C LEU A 62 -21.10 -0.80 -3.33
N ARG A 63 -20.81 -0.39 -4.57
CA ARG A 63 -19.46 -0.38 -5.14
C ARG A 63 -19.04 1.01 -5.53
N ASN A 64 -17.79 1.32 -5.24
CA ASN A 64 -17.17 2.57 -5.64
C ASN A 64 -16.90 2.57 -7.17
N PRO A 65 -17.28 3.62 -7.90
CA PRO A 65 -17.11 3.69 -9.35
C PRO A 65 -15.67 3.97 -9.81
N ILE A 66 -14.74 4.35 -8.92
CA ILE A 66 -13.37 4.74 -9.29
C ILE A 66 -12.66 3.63 -10.07
N HIS A 67 -12.76 2.36 -9.62
CA HIS A 67 -12.04 1.26 -10.26
C HIS A 67 -12.57 0.96 -11.68
N PRO A 68 -13.88 0.78 -11.91
CA PRO A 68 -14.40 0.64 -13.27
C PRO A 68 -14.17 1.87 -14.14
N LEU A 69 -14.20 3.08 -13.58
CA LEU A 69 -13.91 4.32 -14.32
C LEU A 69 -12.50 4.31 -14.94
N LEU A 70 -11.49 3.82 -14.22
CA LEU A 70 -10.13 3.69 -14.75
C LEU A 70 -10.09 2.80 -15.99
N ILE A 71 -10.88 1.71 -16.00
CA ILE A 71 -10.99 0.82 -17.16
C ILE A 71 -11.83 1.47 -18.27
N SER A 72 -12.91 2.17 -17.93
CA SER A 72 -13.73 2.89 -18.91
C SER A 72 -12.93 3.93 -19.68
N LEU A 73 -11.97 4.61 -19.04
CA LEU A 73 -11.07 5.53 -19.74
C LEU A 73 -10.26 4.78 -20.81
N VAL A 74 -9.73 3.60 -20.50
CA VAL A 74 -8.99 2.76 -21.45
C VAL A 74 -9.89 2.29 -22.59
N TYR A 75 -11.09 1.82 -22.28
CA TYR A 75 -12.08 1.42 -23.30
C TYR A 75 -12.52 2.58 -24.19
N LYS A 76 -12.68 3.78 -23.63
CA LYS A 76 -13.01 4.96 -24.42
C LYS A 76 -11.91 5.31 -25.42
N MET A 77 -10.64 5.22 -25.00
CA MET A 77 -9.50 5.42 -25.92
C MET A 77 -9.47 4.35 -27.02
N ILE A 78 -9.68 3.08 -26.66
CA ILE A 78 -9.75 1.97 -27.63
C ILE A 78 -10.88 2.18 -28.65
N ALA A 79 -12.06 2.60 -28.18
CA ALA A 79 -13.21 2.88 -29.03
C ALA A 79 -12.97 4.07 -29.97
N ILE A 80 -12.34 5.14 -29.50
CA ILE A 80 -11.98 6.31 -30.34
C ILE A 80 -10.98 5.90 -31.44
N LEU A 81 -10.06 5.00 -31.14
CA LEU A 81 -9.07 4.48 -32.09
C LEU A 81 -9.65 3.42 -33.05
N GLY A 82 -10.87 2.92 -32.82
CA GLY A 82 -11.50 1.88 -33.64
C GLY A 82 -10.80 0.52 -33.55
N VAL A 83 -10.14 0.22 -32.44
CA VAL A 83 -9.40 -1.05 -32.20
C VAL A 83 -10.06 -1.92 -31.13
N ASP A 84 -11.37 -1.80 -30.98
CA ASP A 84 -12.26 -2.44 -30.00
C ASP A 84 -12.55 -3.92 -30.30
N SER A 85 -11.54 -4.65 -30.78
CA SER A 85 -11.62 -6.11 -30.89
C SER A 85 -11.86 -6.76 -29.52
N GLN A 86 -12.58 -7.88 -29.48
CA GLN A 86 -12.85 -8.64 -28.25
C GLN A 86 -11.57 -8.92 -27.46
N TRP A 87 -10.48 -9.27 -28.16
CA TRP A 87 -9.18 -9.52 -27.53
C TRP A 87 -8.65 -8.28 -26.81
N MET A 88 -8.74 -7.10 -27.43
CA MET A 88 -8.27 -5.84 -26.84
C MET A 88 -9.11 -5.45 -25.62
N ILE A 89 -10.44 -5.60 -25.69
CA ILE A 89 -11.34 -5.31 -24.56
C ILE A 89 -11.05 -6.25 -23.38
N MET A 90 -10.78 -7.53 -23.63
CA MET A 90 -10.45 -8.49 -22.57
C MET A 90 -9.06 -8.26 -21.96
N LYS A 91 -8.05 -7.95 -22.78
CA LYS A 91 -6.65 -7.87 -22.33
C LYS A 91 -6.23 -6.51 -21.79
N SER A 92 -6.82 -5.42 -22.26
CA SER A 92 -6.43 -4.07 -21.82
C SER A 92 -6.60 -3.81 -20.32
N PRO A 93 -7.64 -4.30 -19.61
CA PRO A 93 -7.70 -4.19 -18.15
C PRO A 93 -6.55 -4.92 -17.46
N GLN A 94 -6.18 -6.09 -17.99
CA GLN A 94 -5.12 -6.90 -17.40
C GLN A 94 -3.74 -6.25 -17.58
N ILE A 95 -3.52 -5.63 -18.74
CA ILE A 95 -2.32 -4.84 -19.01
C ILE A 95 -2.26 -3.62 -18.09
N LEU A 96 -3.37 -2.89 -17.91
CA LEU A 96 -3.47 -1.77 -16.98
C LEU A 96 -3.11 -2.19 -15.54
N HIS A 97 -3.68 -3.31 -15.07
CA HIS A 97 -3.36 -3.87 -13.76
C HIS A 97 -1.91 -4.34 -13.66
N GLY A 98 -1.35 -4.88 -14.74
CA GLY A 98 0.09 -5.19 -14.85
C GLY A 98 0.97 -3.96 -14.65
N CYS A 99 0.59 -2.81 -15.22
CA CYS A 99 1.28 -1.54 -14.97
C CYS A 99 1.22 -1.13 -13.50
N PHE A 100 0.04 -1.20 -12.86
CA PHE A 100 -0.09 -0.92 -11.43
C PHE A 100 0.75 -1.88 -10.57
N ALA A 101 0.76 -3.16 -10.90
CA ALA A 101 1.57 -4.16 -10.22
C ALA A 101 3.07 -3.87 -10.34
N ALA A 102 3.55 -3.46 -11.52
CA ALA A 102 4.95 -3.09 -11.73
C ALA A 102 5.36 -1.86 -10.89
N ILE A 103 4.45 -0.87 -10.78
CA ILE A 103 4.65 0.28 -9.90
C ILE A 103 4.73 -0.19 -8.44
N ALA A 104 3.80 -1.05 -8.00
CA ALA A 104 3.80 -1.59 -6.65
C ALA A 104 5.09 -2.38 -6.35
N ASP A 105 5.54 -3.24 -7.26
CA ASP A 105 6.79 -4.01 -7.11
C ASP A 105 8.01 -3.10 -6.94
N LEU A 106 8.09 -2.00 -7.70
CA LEU A 106 9.17 -1.01 -7.54
C LEU A 106 9.10 -0.33 -6.16
N HIS A 107 7.90 0.02 -5.70
CA HIS A 107 7.73 0.65 -4.39
C HIS A 107 8.01 -0.33 -3.25
N LEU A 108 7.71 -1.62 -3.41
CA LEU A 108 8.10 -2.67 -2.46
C LEU A 108 9.62 -2.76 -2.33
N TYR A 109 10.33 -2.73 -3.46
CA TYR A 109 11.79 -2.71 -3.48
C TYR A 109 12.34 -1.48 -2.76
N LYS A 110 11.82 -0.28 -3.06
CA LYS A 110 12.23 0.97 -2.41
C LYS A 110 11.93 0.98 -0.91
N LEU A 111 10.75 0.52 -0.50
CA LEU A 111 10.34 0.38 0.89
C LEU A 111 11.30 -0.53 1.64
N THR A 112 11.57 -1.71 1.09
CA THR A 112 12.47 -2.68 1.73
C THR A 112 13.91 -2.18 1.77
N TYR A 113 14.34 -1.45 0.74
CA TYR A 113 15.65 -0.80 0.72
C TYR A 113 15.79 0.23 1.84
N GLN A 114 14.76 1.05 2.08
CA GLN A 114 14.72 2.03 3.17
C GLN A 114 14.73 1.38 4.55
N LEU A 115 14.05 0.25 4.72
CA LEU A 115 13.90 -0.42 6.02
C LEU A 115 15.10 -1.32 6.37
N SER A 116 15.61 -2.05 5.38
CA SER A 116 16.47 -3.22 5.58
C SER A 116 17.72 -3.25 4.69
N GLY A 117 17.90 -2.27 3.80
CA GLY A 117 19.07 -2.16 2.94
C GLY A 117 19.00 -2.98 1.64
N PHE A 118 20.09 -2.90 0.86
CA PHE A 118 20.15 -3.35 -0.53
C PHE A 118 19.93 -4.84 -0.76
N GLU A 119 20.66 -5.69 -0.04
CA GLU A 119 20.59 -7.15 -0.24
C GLU A 119 19.20 -7.70 0.06
N ILE A 120 18.60 -7.26 1.17
CA ILE A 120 17.26 -7.70 1.59
C ILE A 120 16.19 -7.22 0.59
N ALA A 121 16.35 -6.01 0.04
CA ALA A 121 15.45 -5.49 -0.98
C ALA A 121 15.46 -6.33 -2.26
N LYS A 122 16.64 -6.77 -2.74
CA LYS A 122 16.77 -7.66 -3.91
C LYS A 122 16.00 -8.97 -3.70
N TRP A 123 16.24 -9.64 -2.56
CA TRP A 123 15.60 -10.91 -2.24
C TRP A 123 14.09 -10.77 -2.05
N THR A 124 13.65 -9.69 -1.42
CA THR A 124 12.21 -9.41 -1.22
C THR A 124 11.50 -9.22 -2.56
N LEU A 125 12.09 -8.45 -3.47
CA LEU A 125 11.53 -8.28 -4.81
C LEU A 125 11.52 -9.60 -5.59
N PHE A 126 12.60 -10.39 -5.52
CA PHE A 126 12.66 -11.71 -6.13
C PHE A 126 11.54 -12.62 -5.62
N HIS A 127 11.33 -12.67 -4.29
CA HIS A 127 10.22 -13.41 -3.70
C HIS A 127 8.87 -12.94 -4.19
N GLN A 128 8.64 -11.63 -4.26
CA GLN A 128 7.37 -11.07 -4.72
C GLN A 128 7.07 -11.44 -6.18
N VAL A 129 8.07 -11.30 -7.05
CA VAL A 129 7.96 -11.55 -8.50
C VAL A 129 7.82 -13.04 -8.81
N CYS A 130 8.47 -13.91 -8.03
CA CYS A 130 8.38 -15.36 -8.17
C CYS A 130 7.23 -16.02 -7.38
N ASN A 131 6.47 -15.25 -6.60
CA ASN A 131 5.32 -15.80 -5.89
C ASN A 131 4.22 -16.19 -6.89
N TRP A 132 3.80 -17.46 -6.85
CA TRP A 132 2.82 -17.99 -7.82
C TRP A 132 1.50 -17.23 -7.78
N PHE A 133 1.02 -16.85 -6.58
CA PHE A 133 -0.24 -16.17 -6.39
C PHE A 133 -0.16 -14.72 -6.88
N THR A 134 0.96 -14.03 -6.65
CA THR A 134 1.22 -12.71 -7.21
C THR A 134 1.26 -12.77 -8.74
N ILE A 135 1.95 -13.75 -9.34
CA ILE A 135 1.95 -13.94 -10.79
C ILE A 135 0.51 -14.14 -11.30
N TYR A 136 -0.27 -14.99 -10.62
CA TYR A 136 -1.62 -15.36 -11.00
C TYR A 136 -2.67 -14.24 -10.82
N CYS A 137 -2.56 -13.43 -9.76
CA CYS A 137 -3.58 -12.44 -9.40
C CYS A 137 -3.21 -11.00 -9.77
N ALA A 138 -1.94 -10.58 -9.73
CA ALA A 138 -1.58 -9.15 -9.77
C ALA A 138 -2.05 -8.43 -11.04
N THR A 139 -2.14 -9.14 -12.17
CA THR A 139 -2.60 -8.60 -13.46
C THR A 139 -4.10 -8.75 -13.67
N ARG A 140 -4.85 -9.37 -12.75
CA ARG A 140 -6.31 -9.50 -12.87
C ARG A 140 -7.01 -8.22 -12.45
N SER A 141 -8.15 -7.94 -13.06
CA SER A 141 -8.98 -6.74 -12.85
C SER A 141 -9.79 -6.77 -11.53
N LEU A 142 -9.16 -7.20 -10.45
CA LEU A 142 -9.73 -7.26 -9.12
C LEU A 142 -9.43 -5.99 -8.35
N SER A 143 -10.42 -5.44 -7.67
CA SER A 143 -10.21 -4.29 -6.76
C SER A 143 -9.29 -4.65 -5.59
N ASN A 144 -9.23 -5.93 -5.18
CA ASN A 144 -8.24 -6.45 -4.21
C ASN A 144 -6.79 -6.21 -4.69
N CYS A 145 -6.53 -6.33 -5.99
CA CYS A 145 -5.20 -6.10 -6.55
C CYS A 145 -4.83 -4.62 -6.53
N ILE A 146 -5.80 -3.72 -6.73
CA ILE A 146 -5.59 -2.28 -6.56
C ILE A 146 -5.36 -1.94 -5.09
N GLU A 147 -6.16 -2.49 -4.17
CA GLU A 147 -5.94 -2.35 -2.72
C GLU A 147 -4.52 -2.78 -2.34
N TRP A 148 -4.06 -3.95 -2.80
CA TRP A 148 -2.69 -4.42 -2.60
C TRP A 148 -1.63 -3.46 -3.16
N CYS A 149 -1.79 -2.99 -4.40
CA CYS A 149 -0.88 -2.02 -5.02
C CYS A 149 -0.80 -0.71 -4.21
N LEU A 150 -1.95 -0.13 -3.86
CA LEU A 150 -2.04 1.10 -3.08
C LEU A 150 -1.49 0.91 -1.67
N CYS A 151 -1.70 -0.25 -1.05
CA CYS A 151 -1.13 -0.58 0.25
C CYS A 151 0.41 -0.54 0.21
N ILE A 152 1.05 -1.16 -0.79
CA ILE A 152 2.51 -1.12 -0.91
C ILE A 152 3.02 0.31 -1.14
N ILE A 153 2.41 1.04 -2.07
CA ILE A 153 2.83 2.40 -2.41
C ILE A 153 2.63 3.33 -1.20
N GLY A 154 1.52 3.20 -0.49
CA GLY A 154 1.25 3.98 0.71
C GLY A 154 2.21 3.65 1.85
N LEU A 155 2.56 2.37 2.04
CA LEU A 155 3.56 1.97 3.04
C LEU A 155 4.94 2.52 2.68
N TYR A 156 5.30 2.65 1.41
CA TYR A 156 6.54 3.34 1.02
C TYR A 156 6.56 4.82 1.44
N TYR A 157 5.46 5.55 1.28
CA TYR A 157 5.37 6.95 1.69
C TYR A 157 5.15 7.14 3.20
N TYR A 158 4.87 6.08 3.93
CA TYR A 158 4.72 6.14 5.38
C TYR A 158 6.06 6.55 6.02
N PRO A 159 6.07 7.51 6.97
CA PRO A 159 7.30 8.02 7.56
C PRO A 159 7.87 7.04 8.60
N TRP A 160 8.49 5.98 8.10
CA TRP A 160 9.23 5.02 8.91
C TRP A 160 10.40 5.70 9.61
N ASP A 161 10.70 5.25 10.83
CA ASP A 161 11.98 5.57 11.47
C ASP A 161 13.06 4.82 10.69
N ALA A 162 13.79 5.49 9.80
CA ALA A 162 14.85 4.86 9.03
C ALA A 162 15.83 4.15 9.98
N VAL A 163 15.79 2.82 10.01
CA VAL A 163 16.64 1.98 10.88
C VAL A 163 18.07 1.94 10.36
N CYS A 164 18.25 2.03 9.03
CA CYS A 164 19.53 2.11 8.35
C CYS A 164 19.70 3.47 7.67
N GLN A 165 20.50 4.36 8.26
CA GLN A 165 21.07 5.51 7.55
C GLN A 165 22.22 5.01 6.65
N THR A 166 21.89 4.32 5.57
CA THR A 166 22.90 3.94 4.57
C THR A 166 23.17 5.17 3.71
N LYS A 167 24.46 5.55 3.53
CA LYS A 167 24.84 6.52 2.49
C LYS A 167 24.14 6.15 1.18
N GLN A 168 23.51 7.12 0.53
CA GLN A 168 22.75 6.91 -0.71
C GLN A 168 23.66 6.31 -1.80
N ILE A 169 23.63 4.98 -1.93
CA ILE A 169 24.23 4.27 -3.08
C ILE A 169 23.30 4.38 -4.30
N ILE A 170 22.01 4.69 -4.07
CA ILE A 170 20.98 4.85 -5.09
C ILE A 170 20.48 6.30 -5.08
N GLN A 171 20.49 6.96 -6.24
CA GLN A 171 19.92 8.29 -6.43
C GLN A 171 18.39 8.20 -6.40
N PHE A 172 17.80 8.35 -5.21
CA PHE A 172 16.37 8.58 -5.08
C PHE A 172 16.12 10.09 -4.94
N PRO A 173 15.07 10.65 -5.57
CA PRO A 173 14.68 12.02 -5.32
C PRO A 173 14.31 12.16 -3.84
N ILE A 174 15.02 13.04 -3.14
CA ILE A 174 14.78 13.35 -1.73
C ILE A 174 13.51 14.21 -1.67
N SER A 175 12.35 13.57 -1.57
CA SER A 175 11.11 14.27 -1.23
C SER A 175 11.15 14.67 0.24
N SER A 176 10.70 15.88 0.58
CA SER A 176 10.61 16.32 1.97
C SER A 176 9.71 15.39 2.79
N ASN A 177 10.04 15.15 4.07
CA ASN A 177 9.22 14.30 4.97
C ASN A 177 7.77 14.80 5.11
N TYR A 178 7.55 16.12 4.95
CA TYR A 178 6.22 16.72 4.98
C TYR A 178 5.37 16.35 3.76
N ASP A 179 5.97 16.28 2.58
CA ASP A 179 5.24 15.88 1.37
C ASP A 179 4.95 14.38 1.36
N GLN A 180 5.88 13.56 1.85
CA GLN A 180 5.65 12.12 2.03
C GLN A 180 4.45 11.83 2.96
N SER A 181 4.34 12.62 4.03
CA SER A 181 3.23 12.48 5.00
C SER A 181 1.86 12.72 4.34
N LYS A 182 1.75 13.72 3.46
CA LYS A 182 0.50 13.99 2.74
C LYS A 182 0.18 12.89 1.71
N TRP A 183 1.20 12.40 1.01
CA TRP A 183 1.04 11.33 0.03
C TRP A 183 0.55 10.03 0.66
N PHE A 184 1.09 9.59 1.79
CA PHE A 184 0.57 8.37 2.42
C PHE A 184 -0.87 8.55 2.89
N ILE A 185 -1.25 9.72 3.44
CA ILE A 185 -2.63 9.98 3.87
C ILE A 185 -3.57 9.90 2.65
N PHE A 186 -3.21 10.57 1.55
CA PHE A 186 -3.98 10.53 0.32
C PHE A 186 -4.18 9.11 -0.18
N ILE A 187 -3.10 8.31 -0.28
CA ILE A 187 -3.16 6.92 -0.74
C ILE A 187 -4.00 6.06 0.19
N ALA A 188 -3.87 6.23 1.51
CA ALA A 188 -4.66 5.52 2.50
C ALA A 188 -6.16 5.78 2.31
N VAL A 189 -6.54 7.05 2.11
CA VAL A 189 -7.93 7.44 1.88
C VAL A 189 -8.45 6.86 0.58
N VAL A 190 -7.72 7.00 -0.53
CA VAL A 190 -8.11 6.42 -1.82
C VAL A 190 -8.28 4.89 -1.72
N CYS A 191 -7.39 4.22 -0.99
CA CYS A 191 -7.47 2.78 -0.76
C CYS A 191 -8.74 2.39 0.00
N VAL A 192 -9.08 3.12 1.08
CA VAL A 192 -10.33 2.90 1.85
C VAL A 192 -11.59 3.22 1.04
N LEU A 193 -11.55 4.24 0.18
CA LEU A 193 -12.69 4.60 -0.67
C LEU A 193 -12.98 3.51 -1.71
N ILE A 194 -11.94 2.97 -2.35
CA ILE A 194 -12.08 1.87 -3.33
C ILE A 194 -12.48 0.57 -2.61
N ARG A 195 -11.88 0.28 -1.44
CA ARG A 195 -12.21 -0.89 -0.62
C ARG A 195 -12.30 -0.52 0.87
N PRO A 196 -13.51 -0.45 1.45
CA PRO A 196 -13.71 -0.10 2.86
C PRO A 196 -12.98 -1.04 3.84
N THR A 197 -12.71 -2.28 3.43
CA THR A 197 -11.95 -3.26 4.22
C THR A 197 -10.51 -2.81 4.52
N ALA A 198 -9.91 -2.00 3.66
CA ALA A 198 -8.56 -1.47 3.85
C ALA A 198 -8.44 -0.59 5.11
N PHE A 199 -9.58 -0.12 5.65
CA PHE A 199 -9.63 0.63 6.90
C PHE A 199 -8.96 -0.12 8.05
N ILE A 200 -9.05 -1.46 8.07
CA ILE A 200 -8.42 -2.31 9.10
C ILE A 200 -6.90 -2.13 9.13
N ILE A 201 -6.27 -1.94 7.97
CA ILE A 201 -4.83 -1.74 7.85
C ILE A 201 -4.46 -0.29 8.16
N TRP A 202 -5.21 0.66 7.57
CA TRP A 202 -4.83 2.07 7.61
C TRP A 202 -5.16 2.78 8.91
N PHE A 203 -6.26 2.42 9.57
CA PHE A 203 -6.67 3.03 10.83
C PHE A 203 -5.58 2.99 11.92
N PRO A 204 -5.00 1.83 12.28
CA PRO A 204 -3.95 1.77 13.30
C PRO A 204 -2.67 2.52 12.88
N LEU A 205 -2.28 2.48 11.60
CA LEU A 205 -1.10 3.18 11.10
C LEU A 205 -1.28 4.71 11.17
N CYS A 206 -2.45 5.21 10.77
CA CYS A 206 -2.78 6.63 10.85
C CYS A 206 -2.84 7.11 12.31
N LEU A 207 -3.45 6.31 13.20
CA LEU A 207 -3.51 6.62 14.63
C LEU A 207 -2.11 6.67 15.23
N TRP A 208 -1.25 5.70 14.92
CA TRP A 208 0.13 5.67 15.38
C TRP A 208 0.95 6.85 14.84
N HIS A 209 0.78 7.21 13.58
CA HIS A 209 1.44 8.37 12.98
C HIS A 209 1.07 9.68 13.68
N ILE A 210 -0.23 9.93 13.90
CA ILE A 210 -0.72 11.10 14.62
C ILE A 210 -0.12 11.12 16.03
N TRP A 211 -0.22 10.00 16.74
CA TRP A 211 0.27 9.85 18.12
C TRP A 211 1.77 10.14 18.22
N LYS A 212 2.57 9.50 17.37
CA LYS A 212 4.03 9.65 17.30
C LYS A 212 4.43 11.10 17.03
N ASN A 213 3.82 11.74 16.03
CA ASN A 213 4.14 13.13 15.68
C ASN A 213 3.76 14.11 16.80
N CYS A 214 2.67 13.87 17.52
CA CYS A 214 2.28 14.71 18.64
C CYS A 214 3.28 14.58 19.81
N ILE A 215 3.71 13.35 20.13
CA ILE A 215 4.67 13.11 21.20
C ILE A 215 6.04 13.71 20.86
N VAL A 216 6.62 13.36 19.70
CA VAL A 216 7.97 13.81 19.33
C VAL A 216 8.07 15.33 19.32
N ASN A 217 7.08 16.02 18.74
CA ASN A 217 7.08 17.48 18.70
C ASN A 217 6.81 18.13 20.07
N SER A 218 5.99 17.49 20.92
CA SER A 218 5.79 17.97 22.30
C SER A 218 7.06 17.86 23.17
N LEU A 219 7.94 16.90 22.85
CA LEU A 219 9.21 16.65 23.54
C LEU A 219 10.38 17.49 23.02
N SER A 220 10.24 18.13 21.86
CA SER A 220 11.24 19.08 21.35
C SER A 220 11.34 20.27 22.30
N VAL A 221 12.45 20.36 23.04
CA VAL A 221 12.72 21.39 24.05
C VAL A 221 13.78 22.34 23.51
N ASN A 222 13.45 23.62 23.38
CA ASN A 222 14.46 24.68 23.36
C ASN A 222 15.00 24.86 24.77
N ASN A 223 16.33 24.87 24.88
CA ASN A 223 17.12 24.61 26.09
C ASN A 223 17.10 25.74 27.16
N HIS A 224 16.03 26.54 27.24
CA HIS A 224 15.98 27.64 28.21
C HIS A 224 15.21 27.26 29.49
N ARG A 225 15.95 27.36 30.60
CA ARG A 225 15.52 27.11 31.98
C ARG A 225 14.31 27.97 32.38
N SER A 226 13.23 27.35 32.85
CA SER A 226 12.38 27.88 33.93
C SER A 226 11.25 26.89 34.32
N LEU A 227 11.05 26.75 35.63
CA LEU A 227 9.90 26.23 36.41
C LEU A 227 9.15 24.98 35.89
N LYS A 228 9.20 23.88 36.67
CA LYS A 228 8.59 22.56 36.38
C LYS A 228 7.08 22.62 36.05
N GLU A 229 6.29 23.44 36.74
CA GLU A 229 4.84 23.53 36.51
C GLU A 229 4.48 24.22 35.19
N TYR A 230 5.19 25.31 34.83
CA TYR A 230 5.03 25.97 33.53
C TYR A 230 5.46 25.06 32.36
N GLN A 231 6.46 24.20 32.58
CA GLN A 231 6.87 23.19 31.60
C GLN A 231 5.81 22.11 31.35
N VAL A 232 5.08 21.65 32.37
CA VAL A 232 4.01 20.64 32.19
C VAL A 232 2.82 21.23 31.43
N TYR A 233 2.34 22.41 31.84
CA TYR A 233 1.25 23.10 31.14
C TYR A 233 1.60 23.45 29.69
N SER A 234 2.82 23.93 29.44
CA SER A 234 3.30 24.24 28.08
C SER A 234 3.53 23.00 27.21
N ARG A 235 3.81 21.82 27.78
CA ARG A 235 3.89 20.55 27.04
C ARG A 235 2.50 20.07 26.63
N ALA A 236 1.53 20.07 27.54
CA ALA A 236 0.15 19.69 27.23
C ALA A 236 -0.45 20.61 26.16
N LYS A 237 -0.25 21.93 26.28
CA LYS A 237 -0.72 22.90 25.27
C LYS A 237 -0.08 22.69 23.89
N ARG A 238 1.22 22.38 23.84
CA ARG A 238 1.92 22.04 22.58
C ARG A 238 1.43 20.73 21.98
N PHE A 239 1.23 19.70 22.80
CA PHE A 239 0.68 18.43 22.35
C PHE A 239 -0.70 18.63 21.69
N VAL A 240 -1.61 19.33 22.37
CA VAL A 240 -2.94 19.64 21.83
C VAL A 240 -2.84 20.46 20.54
N GLY A 241 -1.96 21.47 20.49
CA GLY A 241 -1.74 22.26 19.28
C GLY A 241 -1.27 21.42 18.09
N HIS A 242 -0.29 20.53 18.29
CA HIS A 242 0.17 19.62 17.25
C HIS A 242 -0.89 18.58 16.86
N PHE A 243 -1.68 18.09 17.81
CA PHE A 243 -2.78 17.16 17.55
C PHE A 243 -3.86 17.79 16.66
N VAL A 244 -4.29 19.00 16.99
CA VAL A 244 -5.26 19.76 16.16
C VAL A 244 -4.68 20.04 14.77
N TYR A 245 -3.41 20.41 14.69
CA TYR A 245 -2.74 20.63 13.41
C TYR A 245 -2.69 19.36 12.54
N GLN A 246 -2.32 18.22 13.13
CA GLN A 246 -2.28 16.93 12.42
C GLN A 246 -3.69 16.53 11.95
N ILE A 247 -4.71 16.62 12.82
CA ILE A 247 -6.10 16.38 12.43
C ILE A 247 -6.51 17.31 11.28
N GLY A 248 -6.12 18.58 11.32
CA GLY A 248 -6.36 19.54 10.24
C GLY A 248 -5.80 19.09 8.89
N ILE A 249 -4.59 18.50 8.86
CA ILE A 249 -4.00 17.93 7.63
C ILE A 249 -4.78 16.71 7.15
N TYR A 250 -5.17 15.81 8.06
CA TYR A 250 -5.96 14.64 7.68
C TYR A 250 -7.31 15.04 7.10
N LEU A 251 -8.02 15.97 7.75
CA LEU A 251 -9.31 16.46 7.28
C LEU A 251 -9.20 17.19 5.94
N SER A 252 -8.14 17.96 5.72
CA SER A 252 -7.96 18.68 4.45
C SER A 252 -7.74 17.75 3.25
N ILE A 253 -7.36 16.49 3.48
CA ILE A 253 -7.22 15.46 2.43
C ILE A 253 -8.47 14.56 2.38
N ILE A 254 -8.95 14.08 3.54
CA ILE A 254 -10.10 13.18 3.62
C ILE A 254 -11.35 13.83 3.05
N VAL A 255 -11.66 15.07 3.43
CA VAL A 255 -12.91 15.73 3.05
C VAL A 255 -13.02 15.89 1.53
N PRO A 256 -12.02 16.44 0.80
CA PRO A 256 -12.09 16.51 -0.66
C PRO A 256 -12.21 15.14 -1.34
N CYS A 257 -11.49 14.11 -0.86
CA CYS A 257 -11.58 12.77 -1.43
C CYS A 257 -12.97 12.14 -1.26
N VAL A 258 -13.57 12.29 -0.08
CA VAL A 258 -14.93 11.79 0.20
C VAL A 258 -15.97 12.56 -0.61
N VAL A 259 -15.84 13.89 -0.71
CA VAL A 259 -16.73 14.73 -1.54
C VAL A 259 -16.64 14.31 -3.00
N PHE A 260 -15.43 14.09 -3.51
CA PHE A 260 -15.22 13.58 -4.87
C PHE A 260 -15.88 12.20 -5.05
N SER A 261 -15.73 11.28 -4.09
CA SER A 261 -16.42 9.99 -4.13
C SER A 261 -17.94 10.15 -4.17
N CYS A 262 -18.53 11.03 -3.36
CA CYS A 262 -19.97 11.28 -3.36
C CYS A 262 -20.47 11.88 -4.69
N ILE A 263 -19.66 12.72 -5.35
CA ILE A 263 -19.97 13.25 -6.68
C ILE A 263 -19.98 12.11 -7.71
N LEU A 264 -19.00 11.20 -7.64
CA LEU A 264 -18.96 10.03 -8.51
C LEU A 264 -20.15 9.10 -8.25
N ASP A 265 -20.51 8.86 -6.99
CA ASP A 265 -21.70 8.10 -6.62
C ASP A 265 -22.96 8.73 -7.21
N ARG A 266 -23.09 10.07 -7.12
CA ARG A 266 -24.20 10.79 -7.73
C ARG A 266 -24.27 10.60 -9.24
N TRP A 267 -23.13 10.62 -9.91
CA TRP A 267 -23.03 10.38 -11.35
C TRP A 267 -23.38 8.93 -11.72
N THR A 268 -22.92 7.95 -10.95
CA THR A 268 -23.12 6.53 -11.24
C THR A 268 -24.53 6.05 -10.91
N PHE A 269 -25.07 6.44 -9.77
CA PHE A 269 -26.35 5.92 -9.25
C PHE A 269 -27.53 6.87 -9.47
N ASN A 270 -27.31 8.07 -10.03
CA ASN A 270 -28.31 9.12 -10.21
C ASN A 270 -28.97 9.62 -8.90
N GLN A 271 -28.37 9.32 -7.75
CA GLN A 271 -28.83 9.76 -6.44
C GLN A 271 -27.65 10.04 -5.50
N TRP A 272 -27.85 10.91 -4.50
CA TRP A 272 -26.81 11.17 -3.51
C TRP A 272 -26.74 9.98 -2.55
N THR A 273 -25.66 9.23 -2.63
CA THR A 273 -25.36 8.08 -1.76
C THR A 273 -23.91 8.15 -1.31
N VAL A 274 -23.59 7.34 -0.31
CA VAL A 274 -22.23 7.08 0.13
C VAL A 274 -22.04 5.57 0.09
N ASP A 275 -21.38 5.10 -0.96
CA ASP A 275 -21.20 3.67 -1.24
C ASP A 275 -20.47 2.94 -0.10
N GLN A 276 -19.50 3.57 0.56
CA GLN A 276 -18.80 2.96 1.70
C GLN A 276 -19.74 2.72 2.89
N TRP A 277 -20.71 3.61 3.13
CA TRP A 277 -21.71 3.41 4.17
C TRP A 277 -22.66 2.26 3.82
N ASN A 278 -23.10 2.18 2.57
CA ASN A 278 -23.92 1.07 2.08
C ASN A 278 -23.19 -0.27 2.19
N PHE A 279 -21.88 -0.29 1.87
CA PHE A 279 -21.01 -1.44 2.04
C PHE A 279 -20.97 -1.91 3.50
N ILE A 280 -20.77 -0.97 4.44
CA ILE A 280 -20.74 -1.29 5.87
C ILE A 280 -22.10 -1.82 6.33
N LYS A 281 -23.18 -1.15 5.94
CA LYS A 281 -24.55 -1.54 6.28
C LYS A 281 -24.88 -2.95 5.77
N PHE A 282 -24.55 -3.26 4.52
CA PHE A 282 -24.81 -4.55 3.91
C PHE A 282 -23.99 -5.69 4.55
N ASN A 283 -22.68 -5.49 4.71
CA ASN A 283 -21.78 -6.56 5.15
C ASN A 283 -21.78 -6.76 6.67
N PHE A 284 -21.77 -5.67 7.45
CA PHE A 284 -21.63 -5.76 8.91
C PHE A 284 -22.98 -5.75 9.63
N LEU A 285 -23.92 -4.90 9.21
CA LEU A 285 -25.21 -4.79 9.91
C LEU A 285 -26.20 -5.88 9.49
N PHE A 286 -26.20 -6.25 8.20
CA PHE A 286 -27.10 -7.27 7.66
C PHE A 286 -26.44 -8.63 7.40
N GLY A 287 -25.13 -8.75 7.65
CA GLY A 287 -24.41 -10.03 7.50
C GLY A 287 -24.39 -10.57 6.06
N GLY A 288 -24.52 -9.71 5.05
CA GLY A 288 -24.58 -10.12 3.64
C GLY A 288 -23.35 -10.93 3.18
N SER A 289 -22.19 -10.71 3.82
CA SER A 289 -20.98 -11.49 3.58
C SER A 289 -21.10 -12.97 3.99
N GLY A 290 -21.97 -13.30 4.94
CA GLY A 290 -22.20 -14.68 5.40
C GLY A 290 -22.82 -15.59 4.34
N VAL A 291 -23.48 -15.01 3.33
CA VAL A 291 -24.05 -15.74 2.18
C VAL A 291 -22.95 -16.42 1.35
N TYR A 292 -21.73 -15.89 1.38
CA TYR A 292 -20.59 -16.43 0.63
C TYR A 292 -19.80 -17.49 1.41
N GLY A 293 -20.29 -17.89 2.59
CA GLY A 293 -19.70 -18.91 3.45
C GLY A 293 -18.93 -18.33 4.62
N VAL A 294 -19.01 -19.03 5.76
CA VAL A 294 -18.28 -18.69 6.99
C VAL A 294 -17.19 -19.73 7.21
N GLN A 295 -15.96 -19.27 7.37
CA GLN A 295 -14.80 -20.14 7.62
C GLN A 295 -14.38 -20.06 9.10
N PRO A 296 -13.72 -21.11 9.64
CA PRO A 296 -13.15 -21.08 10.99
C PRO A 296 -12.15 -19.93 11.16
N TRP A 297 -11.98 -19.44 12.39
CA TRP A 297 -11.05 -18.33 12.69
C TRP A 297 -9.60 -18.62 12.24
N HIS A 298 -9.18 -19.90 12.29
CA HIS A 298 -7.84 -20.32 11.90
C HIS A 298 -7.66 -20.46 10.38
N TRP A 299 -8.73 -20.38 9.58
CA TRP A 299 -8.70 -20.65 8.15
C TRP A 299 -7.67 -19.80 7.40
N TYR A 300 -7.55 -18.52 7.75
CA TYR A 300 -6.56 -17.63 7.15
C TYR A 300 -5.11 -18.10 7.41
N LEU A 301 -4.83 -18.66 8.58
CA LEU A 301 -3.49 -19.17 8.92
C LEU A 301 -3.25 -20.56 8.36
N SER A 302 -4.23 -21.46 8.47
CA SER A 302 -4.08 -22.86 8.09
C SER A 302 -4.16 -23.09 6.58
N GLN A 303 -5.04 -22.36 5.89
CA GLN A 303 -5.37 -22.59 4.48
C GLN A 303 -5.04 -21.38 3.61
N GLY A 304 -5.55 -20.20 3.95
CA GLY A 304 -5.40 -19.00 3.12
C GLY A 304 -3.94 -18.62 2.88
N PHE A 305 -3.17 -18.44 3.96
CA PHE A 305 -1.76 -18.08 3.89
C PHE A 305 -0.90 -19.15 3.21
N THR A 306 -1.10 -20.42 3.54
CA THR A 306 -0.40 -21.55 2.91
C THR A 306 -0.71 -21.65 1.41
N ALA A 307 -1.97 -21.41 1.00
CA ALA A 307 -2.35 -21.41 -0.40
C ALA A 307 -1.66 -20.26 -1.16
N MET A 308 -1.63 -19.04 -0.60
CA MET A 308 -0.97 -17.90 -1.25
C MET A 308 0.55 -18.07 -1.36
N LEU A 309 1.19 -18.70 -0.37
CA LEU A 309 2.63 -18.93 -0.40
C LEU A 309 3.03 -20.13 -1.25
N LEU A 310 2.27 -21.22 -1.19
CA LEU A 310 2.54 -22.51 -1.85
C LEU A 310 4.03 -22.90 -1.78
N THR A 311 4.78 -22.72 -2.87
CA THR A 311 6.21 -23.03 -3.00
C THR A 311 7.11 -22.21 -2.09
N GLN A 312 6.64 -21.07 -1.59
CA GLN A 312 7.38 -20.19 -0.68
C GLN A 312 7.14 -20.51 0.80
N THR A 313 6.19 -21.40 1.12
CA THR A 313 5.87 -21.78 2.51
C THR A 313 7.09 -22.28 3.29
N PRO A 314 7.95 -23.18 2.75
CA PRO A 314 9.12 -23.65 3.49
C PRO A 314 10.09 -22.52 3.86
N LEU A 315 10.24 -21.53 2.99
CA LEU A 315 11.15 -20.40 3.22
C LEU A 315 10.64 -19.50 4.35
N VAL A 316 9.33 -19.25 4.40
CA VAL A 316 8.71 -18.49 5.49
C VAL A 316 8.84 -19.25 6.82
N ILE A 317 8.66 -20.57 6.82
CA ILE A 317 8.85 -21.40 8.02
C ILE A 317 10.30 -21.34 8.49
N ILE A 318 11.26 -21.51 7.58
CA ILE A 318 12.70 -21.39 7.91
C ILE A 318 13.01 -20.02 8.49
N PHE A 319 12.47 -18.94 7.91
CA PHE A 319 12.63 -17.59 8.43
C PHE A 319 12.08 -17.46 9.87
N ILE A 320 10.87 -17.95 10.13
CA ILE A 320 10.26 -17.90 11.47
C ILE A 320 11.13 -18.68 12.47
N VAL A 321 11.56 -19.89 12.12
CA VAL A 321 12.42 -20.73 12.98
C VAL A 321 13.76 -20.04 13.25
N MET A 322 14.42 -19.54 12.21
CA MET A 322 15.67 -18.76 12.32
C MET A 322 15.49 -17.53 13.21
N TYR A 323 14.37 -16.80 13.06
CA TYR A 323 14.06 -15.64 13.88
C TYR A 323 13.90 -16.01 15.35
N PHE A 324 13.21 -17.10 15.69
CA PHE A 324 13.10 -17.52 17.08
C PHE A 324 14.41 -18.04 17.67
N ILE A 325 15.27 -18.71 16.88
CA ILE A 325 16.56 -19.22 17.34
C ILE A 325 17.58 -18.08 17.52
N PHE A 326 17.69 -17.18 16.55
CA PHE A 326 18.77 -16.18 16.48
C PHE A 326 18.32 -14.75 16.76
N GLY A 327 17.03 -14.43 16.56
CA GLY A 327 16.46 -13.10 16.72
C GLY A 327 16.69 -12.48 18.10
N PRO A 328 16.51 -13.20 19.22
CA PRO A 328 16.79 -12.65 20.56
C PRO A 328 18.26 -12.23 20.75
N ARG A 329 19.20 -12.96 20.13
CA ARG A 329 20.64 -12.63 20.16
C ARG A 329 20.94 -11.44 19.25
N LEU A 330 20.35 -11.42 18.05
CA LEU A 330 20.50 -10.32 17.09
C LEU A 330 19.95 -9.00 17.66
N MET A 331 18.74 -9.00 18.21
CA MET A 331 18.12 -7.83 18.83
C MET A 331 18.92 -7.32 20.03
N ARG A 332 19.46 -8.22 20.87
CA ARG A 332 20.34 -7.84 21.98
C ARG A 332 21.61 -7.15 21.48
N ASN A 333 22.24 -7.69 20.44
CA ASN A 333 23.44 -7.09 19.85
C ASN A 333 23.16 -5.74 19.17
N LEU A 334 22.01 -5.58 18.51
CA LEU A 334 21.58 -4.31 17.92
C LEU A 334 21.28 -3.24 18.99
N ILE A 335 20.63 -3.62 20.10
CA ILE A 335 20.37 -2.70 21.23
C ILE A 335 21.68 -2.27 21.90
N ILE A 336 22.63 -3.20 22.08
CA ILE A 336 23.96 -2.90 22.63
C ILE A 336 24.72 -1.95 21.69
N ARG A 337 24.72 -2.22 20.38
CA ARG A 337 25.35 -1.34 19.37
C ARG A 337 24.75 0.07 19.38
N LYS A 338 23.42 0.17 19.40
CA LYS A 338 22.72 1.47 19.45
C LYS A 338 23.09 2.25 20.72
N LYS A 339 23.19 1.59 21.88
CA LYS A 339 23.70 2.22 23.13
C LYS A 339 25.14 2.70 23.00
N THR A 340 26.04 1.94 22.39
CA THR A 340 27.43 2.36 22.17
C THR A 340 27.56 3.51 21.18
N ASP A 341 26.73 3.60 20.14
CA ASP A 341 26.74 4.72 19.20
C ASP A 341 26.20 6.01 19.84
N TYR A 342 25.16 5.94 20.67
CA TYR A 342 24.72 7.08 21.48
C TYR A 342 25.79 7.53 22.49
N SER A 343 26.57 6.60 23.04
CA SER A 343 27.69 6.90 23.94
C SER A 343 28.92 7.48 23.22
N LYS A 344 29.13 7.16 21.94
CA LYS A 344 30.25 7.69 21.14
C LYS A 344 29.92 9.03 20.48
N ASN A 345 28.65 9.27 20.12
CA ASN A 345 28.17 10.55 19.58
C ASN A 345 28.20 11.70 20.60
N SER A 346 28.37 11.44 21.91
CA SER A 346 28.69 12.50 22.88
C SER A 346 30.17 12.89 22.88
N SER A 347 31.04 12.21 22.13
CA SER A 347 32.48 12.37 22.25
C SER A 347 33.32 12.45 20.98
N ASN A 348 32.82 12.23 19.74
CA ASN A 348 33.55 12.62 18.52
C ASN A 348 32.71 12.52 17.23
N HIS A 349 32.83 13.53 16.37
CA HIS A 349 32.42 13.50 14.96
C HIS A 349 33.37 12.58 14.18
N LEU A 350 32.91 11.42 13.71
CA LEU A 350 33.41 10.69 12.53
C LEU A 350 32.53 9.43 12.32
N LEU A 351 31.62 9.48 11.34
CA LEU A 351 30.71 8.39 10.99
C LEU A 351 31.42 7.26 10.24
N SER A 352 31.36 6.03 10.77
CA SER A 352 31.54 4.78 10.03
C SER A 352 30.17 4.17 9.69
N ASP A 353 30.07 3.58 8.49
CA ASP A 353 28.84 2.99 7.92
C ASP A 353 28.30 1.82 8.78
N PRO A 354 26.97 1.76 9.03
CA PRO A 354 26.34 0.75 9.90
C PRO A 354 26.18 -0.63 9.25
N CYS A 355 26.39 -0.74 7.93
CA CYS A 355 26.39 -1.99 7.20
C CYS A 355 27.84 -2.41 6.97
N GLY A 356 28.35 -3.30 7.81
CA GLY A 356 29.74 -3.79 7.74
C GLY A 356 30.06 -4.42 6.40
N TYR A 357 30.58 -3.62 5.47
CA TYR A 357 31.48 -4.07 4.43
C TYR A 357 32.88 -4.06 5.02
N VAL A 358 33.35 -5.23 5.46
CA VAL A 358 34.78 -5.49 5.51
C VAL A 358 35.25 -5.41 4.07
N SER A 359 35.90 -4.30 3.71
CA SER A 359 36.73 -4.25 2.51
C SER A 359 37.86 -5.28 2.71
N LEU A 360 37.70 -6.46 2.11
CA LEU A 360 38.84 -7.34 1.88
C LEU A 360 39.69 -6.66 0.80
N SER A 361 40.78 -6.06 1.25
CA SER A 361 41.96 -5.72 0.47
C SER A 361 42.58 -6.96 -0.15
#